data_AF-A0A7C7K264-F1
#
_entry.id   AF-A0A7C7K264-F1
#
_cell.length_a   1.000
_cell.length_b   1.000
_cell.length_c   1.000
_cell.angle_alpha   90.00
_cell.angle_beta   90.00
_cell.angle_gamma   90.00
#
_symmetry.space_group_name_H-M   'P 1'
#
loop_
_entity.id
_entity.type
_entity.pdbx_description
1 polymer ?
#
loop_
_entity_poly.entity_id
_entity_poly.type
_entity_poly.pdbx_seq_one_letter_code
_entity_poly.pdbx_strand_id
1 'polypeptide(L)'
;MRRLNLRSLIPNLITLSGLSFGLSSIRFAIEGEFNLAVICILFAAVCDVLDGMLARHLDSESDLGFQLDSLSDFLSFGVAPGILIYMAIFYENSSIGVFATLIFIIFSCLRLALFNVLHEKSKHNEIQRIGFFA
;
A
#
# COMPACT_ATOMS: atom_id res chain seq x y z
N MET A 1 19.47 -8.80 -24.45
CA MET A 1 19.21 -8.75 -22.99
C MET A 1 18.87 -7.31 -22.63
N ARG A 2 17.59 -7.01 -22.33
CA ARG A 2 17.14 -5.65 -21.99
C ARG A 2 17.90 -5.17 -20.76
N ARG A 3 18.61 -4.03 -20.87
CA ARG A 3 19.22 -3.37 -19.71
C ARG A 3 18.09 -2.89 -18.83
N LEU A 4 17.80 -3.62 -17.75
CA LEU A 4 16.94 -3.13 -16.68
C LEU A 4 17.60 -1.85 -16.16
N ASN A 5 16.92 -0.71 -16.32
CA ASN A 5 17.42 0.55 -15.79
C ASN A 5 17.53 0.40 -14.27
N LEU A 6 18.75 0.37 -13.73
CA LEU A 6 19.01 0.27 -12.29
C LEU A 6 18.25 1.35 -11.50
N ARG A 7 17.91 2.46 -12.15
CA ARG A 7 17.09 3.56 -11.63
C ARG A 7 15.64 3.18 -11.30
N SER A 8 15.01 2.26 -12.04
CA SER A 8 13.67 1.76 -11.73
C SER A 8 13.67 0.58 -10.75
N LEU A 9 14.83 -0.04 -10.52
CA LEU A 9 14.96 -1.18 -9.61
C LEU A 9 14.99 -0.74 -8.14
N ILE A 10 15.58 0.44 -7.88
CA ILE A 10 15.74 0.97 -6.52
C ILE A 10 14.37 1.20 -5.85
N PRO A 11 13.40 1.92 -6.46
CA PRO A 11 12.08 2.09 -5.85
C PRO A 11 11.39 0.75 -5.60
N ASN A 12 11.37 -0.14 -6.60
CA ASN A 12 10.72 -1.44 -6.48
C ASN A 12 11.28 -2.30 -5.34
N LEU A 13 12.59 -2.25 -5.08
CA LEU A 13 13.21 -2.99 -3.97
C LEU A 13 12.77 -2.46 -2.61
N ILE A 14 12.61 -1.14 -2.50
CA ILE A 14 12.17 -0.55 -1.24
C ILE A 14 10.67 -0.82 -1.06
N THR A 15 9.85 -0.79 -2.12
CA THR A 15 8.40 -1.09 -2.02
C THR A 15 8.21 -2.54 -1.58
N LEU A 16 9.01 -3.46 -2.13
CA LEU A 16 9.05 -4.86 -1.68
C LEU A 16 9.52 -5.01 -0.23
N SER A 17 10.42 -4.14 0.24
CA SER A 17 10.83 -4.13 1.64
C SER A 17 9.71 -3.66 2.55
N GLY A 18 8.98 -2.60 2.17
CA GLY A 18 7.78 -2.12 2.88
C GLY A 18 6.71 -3.21 2.96
N LEU A 19 6.43 -3.87 1.84
CA LEU A 19 5.50 -5.01 1.77
C LEU A 19 5.94 -6.16 2.69
N SER A 20 7.24 -6.45 2.74
CA SER A 20 7.79 -7.46 3.65
C SER A 20 7.60 -7.11 5.13
N PHE A 21 7.74 -5.83 5.50
CA PHE A 21 7.43 -5.35 6.84
C PHE A 21 5.93 -5.44 7.15
N GLY A 22 5.06 -5.09 6.19
CA GLY A 22 3.60 -5.24 6.33
C GLY A 22 3.18 -6.70 6.58
N LEU A 23 3.74 -7.65 5.83
CA LEU A 23 3.52 -9.08 6.05
C LEU A 23 4.08 -9.55 7.40
N SER A 24 5.25 -9.04 7.78
CA SER A 24 5.88 -9.36 9.08
C SER A 24 5.03 -8.87 10.24
N SER A 25 4.37 -7.70 10.11
CA SER A 25 3.40 -7.23 11.10
C SER A 25 2.26 -8.23 11.30
N ILE A 26 1.69 -8.76 10.21
CA ILE A 26 0.61 -9.75 10.28
C ILE A 26 1.10 -11.00 11.02
N ARG A 27 2.33 -11.45 10.72
CA ARG A 27 2.96 -12.56 11.46
C ARG A 27 3.07 -12.27 12.96
N PHE A 28 3.57 -11.11 13.36
CA PHE A 28 3.68 -10.74 14.78
C PHE A 28 2.33 -10.58 15.46
N ALA A 29 1.31 -10.09 14.75
CA ALA A 29 -0.05 -10.02 15.26
C ALA A 29 -0.64 -11.41 15.53
N ILE A 30 -0.33 -12.40 14.68
CA ILE A 30 -0.72 -13.81 14.90
C ILE A 30 0.02 -14.42 16.11
N GLU A 31 1.29 -14.04 16.32
CA GLU A 31 2.09 -14.48 17.47
C GLU A 31 1.69 -13.80 18.80
N GLY A 32 0.75 -12.84 18.76
CA GLY A 32 0.32 -12.08 19.94
C GLY A 32 1.26 -10.93 20.32
N GLU A 33 2.32 -10.71 19.54
CA GLU A 33 3.32 -9.65 19.75
C GLU A 33 2.85 -8.34 19.11
N PHE A 34 1.77 -7.77 19.65
CA PHE A 34 1.12 -6.57 19.08
C PHE A 34 2.04 -5.34 19.02
N ASN A 35 2.96 -5.20 19.98
CA ASN A 35 3.93 -4.09 19.98
C ASN A 35 4.85 -4.13 18.74
N LEU A 36 5.38 -5.32 18.43
CA LEU A 36 6.22 -5.51 17.24
C LEU A 36 5.40 -5.36 15.96
N ALA A 37 4.16 -5.86 15.95
CA ALA A 37 3.26 -5.69 14.81
C ALA A 37 3.04 -4.20 14.48
N VAL A 38 2.69 -3.36 15.47
CA VAL A 38 2.50 -1.92 15.27
C VAL A 38 3.78 -1.25 14.75
N ILE A 39 4.94 -1.59 15.31
CA ILE A 39 6.23 -1.06 14.85
C ILE A 39 6.49 -1.44 13.39
N CYS A 40 6.21 -2.68 13.00
CA CYS A 40 6.34 -3.14 11.63
C CYS A 40 5.40 -2.40 10.66
N ILE A 41 4.15 -2.12 11.05
CA ILE A 41 3.22 -1.30 10.24
C ILE A 41 3.77 0.11 10.05
N LEU A 42 4.27 0.73 11.13
CA LEU A 42 4.85 2.07 11.05
C LEU A 42 6.07 2.09 10.12
N PHE A 43 6.95 1.09 10.20
CA PHE A 43 8.08 0.97 9.28
C PHE A 43 7.63 0.75 7.84
N ALA A 44 6.65 -0.12 7.60
CA ALA A 44 6.10 -0.35 6.26
C ALA A 44 5.52 0.94 5.65
N ALA A 45 4.76 1.70 6.43
CA ALA A 45 4.19 2.98 6.01
C ALA A 45 5.25 4.05 5.72
N VAL A 46 6.35 4.07 6.48
CA VAL A 46 7.47 4.99 6.21
C VAL A 46 8.19 4.58 4.90
N CYS A 47 8.40 3.28 4.66
CA CYS A 47 8.95 2.80 3.40
C CYS A 47 8.08 3.19 2.19
N ASP A 48 6.76 2.96 2.25
CA ASP A 48 5.79 3.38 1.21
C ASP A 48 5.95 4.86 0.83
N VAL A 49 5.99 5.73 1.84
CA VAL A 49 6.11 7.18 1.62
C VAL A 49 7.45 7.52 0.96
N LEU A 50 8.53 6.87 1.40
CA LEU A 50 9.85 7.08 0.81
C LEU A 50 9.89 6.62 -0.65
N ASP A 51 9.18 5.56 -1.00
CA ASP A 51 9.21 4.97 -2.35
C ASP A 51 8.38 5.75 -3.33
N GLY A 52 7.18 6.20 -2.93
CA GLY A 52 6.40 7.14 -3.70
C GLY A 52 7.14 8.47 -3.93
N MET A 53 7.92 8.93 -2.96
CA MET A 53 8.77 10.12 -3.12
C MET A 53 9.94 9.88 -4.09
N LEU A 54 10.62 8.73 -3.99
CA LEU A 54 11.74 8.37 -4.84
C LEU A 54 11.29 8.09 -6.29
N ALA A 55 10.16 7.42 -6.48
CA ALA A 55 9.56 7.17 -7.79
C ALA A 55 9.29 8.48 -8.54
N ARG A 56 8.71 9.48 -7.85
CA ARG A 56 8.49 10.82 -8.40
C ARG A 56 9.76 11.58 -8.77
N HIS A 57 10.85 11.37 -8.03
CA HIS A 57 12.11 12.09 -8.27
C HIS A 57 12.99 11.43 -9.35
N LEU A 58 12.78 10.15 -9.66
CA LEU A 58 13.63 9.42 -10.60
C LEU A 58 13.14 9.41 -12.06
N ASP A 59 12.01 10.06 -12.37
CA ASP A 59 11.45 10.21 -13.73
C ASP A 59 11.33 8.86 -14.48
N SER A 60 11.24 7.78 -13.69
CA SER A 60 11.38 6.40 -14.10
C SER A 60 10.35 5.56 -13.35
N GLU A 61 9.11 6.02 -13.36
CA GLU A 61 7.97 5.23 -12.92
C GLU A 61 7.74 4.13 -13.96
N SER A 62 8.12 2.90 -13.61
CA SER A 62 7.68 1.75 -14.40
C SER A 62 6.23 1.43 -14.05
N ASP A 63 5.41 1.04 -15.02
CA ASP A 63 4.01 0.65 -14.80
C ASP A 63 3.85 -0.42 -13.70
N LEU A 64 4.88 -1.27 -13.53
CA LEU A 64 4.96 -2.29 -12.49
C LEU A 64 5.12 -1.66 -11.10
N GLY A 65 6.01 -0.67 -10.95
CA GLY A 65 6.28 -0.01 -9.67
C GLY A 65 5.05 0.74 -9.16
N PHE A 66 4.33 1.43 -10.05
CA PHE A 66 3.07 2.09 -9.72
C PHE A 66 2.01 1.11 -9.19
N GLN A 67 1.89 -0.07 -9.80
CA GLN A 67 0.96 -1.10 -9.31
C GLN A 67 1.42 -1.71 -7.97
N LEU A 68 2.73 -1.90 -7.77
CA LEU A 68 3.28 -2.39 -6.52
C LEU A 68 3.09 -1.41 -5.37
N ASP A 69 3.27 -0.11 -5.60
CA ASP A 69 3.04 0.96 -4.64
C ASP A 69 1.59 0.92 -4.12
N SER A 70 0.62 0.86 -5.04
CA SER A 70 -0.80 0.71 -4.68
C SER A 70 -1.10 -0.58 -3.90
N LEU A 71 -0.43 -1.69 -4.20
CA LEU A 71 -0.62 -2.95 -3.45
C LEU A 71 0.00 -2.87 -2.05
N SER A 72 1.17 -2.23 -1.94
CA SER A 72 1.86 -2.00 -0.67
C SER A 72 1.03 -1.08 0.23
N ASP A 73 0.53 0.03 -0.30
CA ASP A 73 -0.40 0.94 0.36
C ASP A 73 -1.62 0.20 0.93
N PHE A 74 -2.24 -0.65 0.11
CA PHE A 74 -3.40 -1.44 0.51
C PHE A 74 -3.07 -2.42 1.67
N LEU A 75 -1.91 -3.09 1.59
CA LEU A 75 -1.47 -4.00 2.63
C LEU A 75 -1.19 -3.25 3.95
N SER A 76 -0.43 -2.16 3.88
CA SER A 76 0.06 -1.40 5.03
C SER A 76 -1.05 -0.62 5.75
N PHE A 77 -2.02 -0.04 5.01
CA PHE A 77 -3.09 0.78 5.59
C PHE A 77 -4.44 0.10 5.70
N GLY A 78 -4.69 -0.97 4.94
CA GLY A 78 -5.95 -1.71 4.97
C GLY A 78 -5.82 -3.03 5.72
N VAL A 79 -5.00 -3.93 5.17
CA VAL A 79 -4.97 -5.33 5.61
C VAL A 79 -4.29 -5.48 6.97
N ALA A 80 -3.06 -4.99 7.12
CA ALA A 80 -2.28 -5.14 8.35
C ALA A 80 -2.98 -4.54 9.59
N PRO A 81 -3.47 -3.29 9.59
CA PRO A 81 -4.18 -2.74 10.74
C PRO A 81 -5.53 -3.41 10.99
N GLY A 82 -6.25 -3.82 9.94
CA GLY A 82 -7.50 -4.57 10.08
C GLY A 82 -7.30 -5.90 10.82
N ILE A 83 -6.28 -6.67 10.42
CA ILE A 83 -5.93 -7.94 11.08
C ILE A 83 -5.39 -7.69 12.49
N LEU A 84 -4.57 -6.66 12.68
CA LEU A 84 -4.02 -6.34 14.00
C LEU A 84 -5.13 -6.03 15.00
N ILE A 85 -6.11 -5.20 14.62
CA ILE A 85 -7.26 -4.88 15.48
C ILE A 85 -8.10 -6.13 15.74
N TYR A 86 -8.32 -6.98 14.73
CA TYR A 86 -9.01 -8.26 14.90
C TYR A 86 -8.35 -9.10 15.99
N MET A 87 -7.05 -9.34 15.86
CA MET A 87 -6.29 -10.18 16.78
C MET A 87 -6.16 -9.55 18.18
N ALA A 88 -6.07 -8.23 18.27
CA ALA A 88 -5.90 -7.52 19.55
C ALA A 88 -7.19 -7.45 20.38
N ILE A 89 -8.35 -7.27 19.72
CA ILE A 89 -9.63 -7.03 20.41
C ILE A 89 -10.47 -8.30 20.50
N PHE A 90 -10.48 -9.14 19.47
CA PHE A 90 -11.35 -10.31 19.41
C PHE A 90 -10.59 -11.57 19.83
N TYR A 91 -10.50 -11.77 21.15
CA TYR A 91 -9.74 -12.86 21.77
C TYR A 91 -10.42 -14.25 21.63
N GLU A 92 -11.66 -14.32 21.18
CA GLU A 92 -12.40 -15.56 20.92
C GLU A 92 -13.20 -15.41 19.63
N ASN A 93 -12.79 -16.10 18.55
CA ASN A 93 -13.45 -16.32 17.26
C ASN A 93 -14.83 -15.66 17.04
N SER A 94 -14.86 -14.33 17.18
CA SER A 94 -16.12 -13.61 17.19
C SER A 94 -16.49 -13.45 15.74
N SER A 95 -17.59 -14.08 15.33
CA SER A 95 -18.08 -13.94 13.96
C SER A 95 -18.24 -12.45 13.61
N ILE A 96 -18.64 -11.62 14.58
CA ILE A 96 -18.74 -10.17 14.44
C ILE A 96 -17.38 -9.53 14.13
N GLY A 97 -16.31 -9.94 14.80
CA GLY A 97 -14.95 -9.44 14.54
C GLY A 97 -14.46 -9.78 13.13
N VAL A 98 -14.75 -11.01 12.66
CA VAL A 98 -14.41 -11.43 11.30
C VAL A 98 -15.17 -10.59 10.27
N PHE A 99 -16.48 -10.42 10.44
CA PHE A 99 -17.29 -9.59 9.53
C PHE A 99 -16.84 -8.12 9.55
N ALA A 100 -16.58 -7.54 10.72
CA ALA A 100 -16.12 -6.16 10.84
C ALA A 100 -14.77 -5.95 10.13
N THR A 101 -13.84 -6.90 10.30
CA THR A 101 -12.52 -6.86 9.66
C THR A 101 -12.61 -7.00 8.15
N LEU A 102 -13.45 -7.93 7.66
CA LEU A 102 -13.71 -8.10 6.23
C LEU A 102 -14.27 -6.82 5.60
N ILE A 103 -15.30 -6.25 6.23
CA ILE A 103 -15.91 -4.99 5.78
C ILE A 103 -14.85 -3.89 5.75
N PHE A 104 -14.08 -3.73 6.83
CA PHE A 104 -13.02 -2.73 6.90
C PHE A 104 -12.01 -2.86 5.74
N ILE A 105 -11.51 -4.07 5.48
CA ILE A 105 -10.55 -4.33 4.40
C ILE A 105 -11.17 -4.06 3.02
N ILE A 106 -12.42 -4.47 2.78
CA ILE A 106 -13.13 -4.22 1.52
C ILE A 106 -13.29 -2.72 1.28
N PHE A 107 -13.74 -1.97 2.29
CA PHE A 107 -13.89 -0.52 2.17
C PHE A 107 -12.54 0.18 1.96
N SER A 108 -11.47 -0.30 2.60
CA SER A 108 -10.12 0.21 2.36
C SER A 108 -9.65 -0.04 0.92
N CYS A 109 -9.92 -1.22 0.37
CA CYS A 109 -9.63 -1.56 -1.02
C CYS A 109 -10.41 -0.65 -2.00
N LEU A 110 -11.72 -0.50 -1.78
CA LEU A 110 -12.57 0.36 -2.60
C LEU A 110 -12.12 1.83 -2.55
N ARG A 111 -11.72 2.33 -1.37
CA ARG A 111 -11.19 3.69 -1.21
C ARG A 111 -9.97 3.91 -2.09
N LEU A 112 -9.03 2.96 -2.09
CA LEU A 112 -7.80 3.07 -2.87
C LEU A 112 -8.07 2.93 -4.38
N ALA A 113 -8.89 1.96 -4.77
CA ALA A 113 -9.29 1.80 -6.17
C ALA A 113 -9.99 3.06 -6.72
N LEU A 114 -10.89 3.66 -5.94
CA LEU A 114 -11.56 4.89 -6.33
C LEU A 114 -10.58 6.07 -6.42
N PHE A 115 -9.62 6.16 -5.49
CA PHE A 115 -8.57 7.17 -5.52
C PHE A 115 -7.72 7.06 -6.80
N ASN A 116 -7.30 5.83 -7.16
CA ASN A 116 -6.51 5.56 -8.36
C ASN A 116 -7.26 5.95 -9.64
N VAL A 117 -8.54 5.58 -9.76
CA VAL A 117 -9.38 5.94 -10.92
C VAL A 117 -9.59 7.45 -11.02
N LEU A 118 -9.82 8.14 -9.88
CA LEU A 118 -10.02 9.57 -9.88
C LEU A 118 -8.74 10.33 -10.26
N HIS A 119 -7.58 9.82 -9.84
CA HIS A 119 -6.28 10.36 -10.21
C HIS A 119 -6.05 10.28 -11.74
N GLU A 120 -6.35 9.13 -12.35
CA GLU A 120 -6.23 8.92 -13.79
C GLU A 120 -7.16 9.84 -14.60
N LYS A 121 -8.42 9.98 -14.16
CA LYS A 121 -9.41 10.86 -14.81
C LYS A 121 -9.01 12.33 -14.74
N SER A 122 -8.48 12.81 -13.62
CA SER A 122 -7.99 14.19 -13.48
C SER A 122 -6.82 14.47 -14.43
N LYS A 123 -5.87 13.54 -14.55
CA LYS A 123 -4.72 13.66 -15.47
C LYS A 123 -5.18 13.78 -16.93
N HIS A 124 -6.15 12.96 -17.35
CA HIS A 124 -6.72 13.05 -18.70
C HIS A 124 -7.42 14.39 -18.98
N ASN A 125 -8.22 14.88 -18.02
CA ASN A 125 -8.90 16.17 -18.15
C ASN A 125 -7.94 17.36 -18.22
N GLU A 126 -6.83 17.34 -17.47
CA GLU A 126 -5.80 18.38 -17.57
C GLU A 126 -5.13 18.40 -18.94
N ILE A 127 -4.74 17.24 -19.47
CA ILE A 127 -4.13 17.13 -20.81
C ILE A 127 -5.09 17.67 -21.88
N GLN A 128 -6.38 17.33 -21.78
CA GLN A 128 -7.41 17.82 -22.70
C GLN A 128 -7.59 19.35 -22.62
N ARG A 129 -7.54 19.94 -21.41
CA ARG A 129 -7.59 21.39 -21.24
C ARG A 129 -6.38 22.07 -21.84
N ILE A 130 -5.16 21.59 -21.57
CA ILE A 130 -3.93 22.16 -22.11
C ILE A 130 -3.94 22.11 -23.65
N GLY A 131 -4.38 20.99 -24.24
CA GLY A 131 -4.52 20.86 -25.69
C GLY A 131 -5.62 21.72 -26.32
N PHE A 132 -6.59 22.21 -25.53
CA PHE A 132 -7.60 23.17 -26.00
C PHE A 132 -7.09 24.63 -25.97
N PHE A 133 -6.12 24.94 -25.13
CA PHE A 133 -5.53 26.27 -24.99
C PHE A 133 -4.22 26.48 -25.80
N ALA A 134 -3.79 25.46 -26.56
CA ALA A 134 -2.61 25.50 -27.44
C ALA A 134 -3.04 25.58 -28.92
#